data_AF-A0A060SJA5-F1
#
_entry.id   AF-A0A060SJA5-F1
#
_cell.length_a   1.000
_cell.length_b   1.000
_cell.length_c   1.000
_cell.angle_alpha   90.00
_cell.angle_beta   90.00
_cell.angle_gamma   90.00
#
_symmetry.space_group_name_H-M   'P 1'
#
loop_
_entity.id
_entity.type
_entity.pdbx_description
1 polymer ?
#
loop_
_entity_poly.entity_id
_entity_poly.type
_entity_poly.pdbx_seq_one_letter_code
_entity_poly.pdbx_strand_id
1 'polypeptide(L)'
;MHPPPRIEEPFMGMGNTAGGLGRIPFAGPGPLAAAADTAPMNVLMSCLTQLSANINELASTVARNNLRLNDVTTQITAVAGNAGSSAGAASAFHAGPTTSDVPVHEGPQRGTNTGPFAVRGRHIRPARGQHRVPTGDDLVIAKTTTNKLSAMQRCARTEILKRTRQSIRALTGVLRARDSWPAYTEGGAPRLNPETGVAYFNIHLGAEEGVDHPVNVKLLARVAEDVENGLKSKAHLLSWMDAPDVNISQALVFELAKITWPSHAMRAAADGLCVAISLARAVDLYKERHGGIDPTPLLDVSMMSDEVSGPEEDSGETKDEWKARMASCLGMGKLDPDVFKALQIFEVIRPNWRLDEYAAVLQELWEIYASTLTAKQAQCMIFRVRTSGHTSDDPPAAAPYNVGFKSEWYEEFKEKETHCVYLGDWGNYEDPPGFGASVDVPDEPQGPNDAELEDENGE
;
A
#
# COMPACT_ATOMS: atom_id res chain seq x y z
N MET A 1 -0.35 -38.78 53.00
CA MET A 1 -0.55 -38.16 51.66
C MET A 1 -0.59 -39.29 50.65
N HIS A 2 -1.79 -39.71 50.26
CA HIS A 2 -2.01 -40.78 49.28
C HIS A 2 -2.31 -40.17 47.91
N PRO A 3 -1.83 -40.75 46.81
CA PRO A 3 -2.19 -40.31 45.46
C PRO A 3 -3.60 -40.81 45.08
N PRO A 4 -4.31 -40.10 44.20
CA PRO A 4 -5.64 -40.51 43.74
C PRO A 4 -5.56 -41.66 42.71
N PRO A 5 -6.64 -42.46 42.57
CA PRO A 5 -6.66 -43.65 41.73
C PRO A 5 -6.93 -43.34 40.25
N ARG A 6 -6.35 -44.16 39.37
CA ARG A 6 -6.62 -44.24 37.93
C ARG A 6 -8.04 -44.77 37.69
N ILE A 7 -8.77 -44.10 36.80
CA ILE A 7 -10.02 -44.58 36.21
C ILE A 7 -9.65 -45.29 34.90
N GLU A 8 -9.88 -46.60 34.84
CA GLU A 8 -9.91 -47.39 33.62
C GLU A 8 -11.38 -47.52 33.19
N GLU A 9 -11.71 -47.13 31.95
CA GLU A 9 -13.02 -47.40 31.35
C GLU A 9 -12.98 -48.65 30.46
N PRO A 10 -14.09 -49.43 30.40
CA PRO A 10 -14.10 -50.75 29.80
C PRO A 10 -14.38 -50.71 28.30
N PHE A 11 -13.56 -51.48 27.59
CA PHE A 11 -13.76 -51.88 26.20
C PHE A 11 -14.83 -52.99 26.15
N MET A 12 -16.01 -52.72 25.60
CA MET A 12 -16.94 -53.77 25.15
C MET A 12 -17.08 -53.71 23.64
N GLY A 13 -16.75 -54.83 23.01
CA GLY A 13 -17.00 -55.08 21.59
C GLY A 13 -18.23 -55.95 21.33
N MET A 14 -18.41 -56.18 20.02
CA MET A 14 -19.24 -57.18 19.34
C MET A 14 -20.70 -56.84 19.08
N GLY A 15 -21.08 -56.90 17.79
CA GLY A 15 -22.48 -57.00 17.37
C GLY A 15 -22.76 -56.80 15.88
N ASN A 16 -22.21 -57.67 15.01
CA ASN A 16 -22.68 -57.84 13.62
C ASN A 16 -24.14 -58.35 13.61
N THR A 17 -25.01 -57.82 12.75
CA THR A 17 -26.08 -58.60 12.07
C THR A 17 -26.51 -57.92 10.77
N ALA A 18 -26.78 -58.75 9.77
CA ALA A 18 -27.11 -58.40 8.40
C ALA A 18 -28.62 -58.49 8.12
N GLY A 19 -29.08 -57.71 7.13
CA GLY A 19 -30.06 -58.14 6.12
C GLY A 19 -31.54 -57.86 6.36
N GLY A 20 -32.21 -57.25 5.35
CA GLY A 20 -33.66 -57.44 5.17
C GLY A 20 -34.46 -56.31 4.51
N LEU A 21 -34.41 -56.23 3.17
CA LEU A 21 -35.49 -55.91 2.21
C LEU A 21 -36.65 -54.96 2.59
N GLY A 22 -36.80 -53.88 1.80
CA GLY A 22 -38.05 -53.16 1.59
C GLY A 22 -38.06 -52.38 0.26
N ARG A 23 -38.68 -52.95 -0.77
CA ARG A 23 -38.94 -52.32 -2.08
C ARG A 23 -40.06 -51.28 -1.97
N ILE A 24 -39.86 -50.08 -2.52
CA ILE A 24 -40.92 -49.22 -3.10
C ILE A 24 -40.35 -48.55 -4.37
N PRO A 25 -41.07 -48.53 -5.50
CA PRO A 25 -40.62 -47.94 -6.76
C PRO A 25 -41.12 -46.49 -6.89
N PHE A 26 -40.25 -45.54 -7.25
CA PHE A 26 -40.70 -44.24 -7.75
C PHE A 26 -39.75 -43.72 -8.84
N ALA A 27 -40.36 -43.45 -9.99
CA ALA A 27 -39.98 -42.56 -11.10
C ALA A 27 -38.49 -42.22 -11.28
N GLY A 28 -37.90 -42.72 -12.37
CA GLY A 28 -36.65 -42.19 -12.90
C GLY A 28 -36.87 -40.86 -13.64
N PRO A 29 -35.94 -39.90 -13.58
CA PRO A 29 -35.87 -38.80 -14.53
C PRO A 29 -35.04 -39.22 -15.76
N GLY A 30 -35.53 -38.83 -16.94
CA GLY A 30 -34.89 -39.08 -18.23
C GLY A 30 -33.59 -38.29 -18.45
N PRO A 31 -32.87 -38.55 -19.56
CA PRO A 31 -31.61 -37.90 -19.87
C PRO A 31 -31.88 -36.49 -20.40
N LEU A 32 -31.74 -35.48 -19.53
CA LEU A 32 -31.53 -34.11 -19.98
C LEU A 32 -30.08 -33.97 -20.43
N ALA A 33 -29.91 -33.86 -21.75
CA ALA A 33 -28.67 -33.49 -22.39
C ALA A 33 -28.27 -32.08 -21.92
N ALA A 34 -27.32 -32.00 -21.00
CA ALA A 34 -26.61 -30.77 -20.69
C ALA A 34 -25.66 -30.46 -21.86
N ALA A 35 -26.18 -29.75 -22.87
CA ALA A 35 -25.33 -29.00 -23.79
C ALA A 35 -24.78 -27.79 -23.01
N ALA A 36 -23.68 -28.00 -22.28
CA ALA A 36 -22.90 -26.92 -21.70
C ALA A 36 -22.39 -26.06 -22.86
N ASP A 37 -22.84 -24.82 -22.92
CA ASP A 37 -22.45 -23.85 -23.92
C ASP A 37 -20.95 -23.52 -23.72
N THR A 38 -20.09 -24.17 -24.51
CA THR A 38 -18.62 -24.05 -24.44
C THR A 38 -18.09 -22.82 -25.19
N ALA A 39 -18.98 -22.01 -25.78
CA ALA A 39 -18.65 -20.81 -26.52
C ALA A 39 -17.79 -19.78 -25.73
N PRO A 40 -18.08 -19.44 -24.45
CA PRO A 40 -17.31 -18.41 -23.74
C PRO A 40 -15.88 -18.83 -23.39
N MET A 41 -15.64 -20.12 -23.13
CA MET A 41 -14.29 -20.65 -22.85
C MET A 41 -13.37 -20.60 -24.07
N ASN A 42 -13.91 -20.84 -25.27
CA ASN A 42 -13.13 -20.80 -26.51
C ASN A 42 -12.67 -19.37 -26.84
N VAL A 43 -13.51 -18.36 -26.58
CA VAL A 43 -13.14 -16.94 -26.76
C VAL A 43 -12.03 -16.54 -25.80
N LEU A 44 -12.13 -16.97 -24.53
CA LEU A 44 -11.13 -16.65 -23.51
C LEU A 44 -9.78 -17.32 -23.80
N MET A 45 -9.78 -18.58 -24.22
CA MET A 45 -8.55 -19.28 -24.64
C MET A 45 -7.92 -18.67 -25.90
N SER A 46 -8.74 -18.18 -26.85
CA SER A 46 -8.24 -17.46 -28.03
C SER A 46 -7.56 -16.14 -27.63
N CYS A 47 -8.16 -15.37 -26.71
CA CYS A 47 -7.58 -14.13 -26.20
C CYS A 47 -6.26 -14.37 -25.45
N LEU A 48 -6.17 -15.41 -24.62
CA LEU A 48 -4.94 -15.78 -23.93
C LEU A 48 -3.83 -16.18 -24.91
N THR A 49 -4.17 -16.91 -25.96
CA THR A 49 -3.21 -17.31 -27.00
C THR A 49 -2.69 -16.08 -27.76
N GLN A 50 -3.57 -15.14 -28.11
CA GLN A 50 -3.18 -13.90 -28.77
C GLN A 50 -2.30 -13.01 -27.88
N LEU A 51 -2.63 -12.91 -26.59
CA LEU A 51 -1.82 -12.16 -25.63
C LEU A 51 -0.42 -12.76 -25.50
N SER A 52 -0.31 -14.09 -25.41
CA SER A 52 0.98 -14.79 -25.39
C SER A 52 1.81 -14.52 -26.65
N ALA A 53 1.18 -14.53 -27.84
CA ALA A 53 1.86 -14.19 -29.09
C ALA A 53 2.39 -12.75 -29.08
N ASN A 54 1.60 -11.78 -28.62
CA ASN A 54 2.00 -10.37 -28.53
C ASN A 54 3.18 -10.17 -27.55
N ILE A 55 3.18 -10.89 -26.42
CA ILE A 55 4.29 -10.85 -25.45
C ILE A 55 5.58 -11.37 -26.09
N ASN A 56 5.52 -12.48 -26.83
CA ASN A 56 6.67 -13.04 -27.52
C ASN A 56 7.22 -12.11 -28.61
N GLU A 57 6.34 -11.44 -29.36
CA GLU A 57 6.74 -10.45 -30.36
C GLU A 57 7.44 -9.24 -29.71
N LEU A 58 6.91 -8.74 -28.59
CA LEU A 58 7.52 -7.65 -27.84
C LEU A 58 8.90 -8.05 -27.30
N ALA A 59 9.03 -9.25 -26.73
CA ALA A 59 10.30 -9.79 -26.26
C ALA A 59 11.35 -9.88 -27.38
N SER A 60 10.94 -10.35 -28.57
CA SER A 60 11.81 -10.41 -29.75
C SER A 60 12.27 -9.02 -30.21
N THR A 61 11.40 -8.01 -30.09
CA THR A 61 11.69 -6.63 -30.47
C THR A 61 12.67 -5.99 -29.50
N VAL A 62 12.51 -6.22 -28.19
CA VAL A 62 13.46 -5.79 -27.17
C VAL A 62 14.83 -6.44 -27.39
N ALA A 63 14.89 -7.74 -27.68
CA ALA A 63 16.14 -8.44 -27.97
C ALA A 63 16.87 -7.84 -29.20
N ARG A 64 16.14 -7.56 -30.29
CA ARG A 64 16.70 -6.88 -31.48
C ARG A 64 17.24 -5.49 -31.17
N ASN A 65 16.54 -4.72 -30.34
CA ASN A 65 16.98 -3.38 -29.94
C ASN A 65 18.24 -3.42 -29.08
N ASN A 66 18.36 -4.38 -28.17
CA ASN A 66 19.57 -4.58 -27.38
C ASN A 66 20.78 -4.94 -28.25
N LEU A 67 20.61 -5.79 -29.27
CA LEU A 67 21.68 -6.08 -30.23
C LEU A 67 22.12 -4.83 -31.01
N ARG A 68 21.17 -3.98 -31.43
CA ARG A 68 21.49 -2.70 -32.09
C ARG A 68 22.24 -1.74 -31.17
N LEU A 69 21.87 -1.65 -29.89
CA LEU A 69 22.58 -0.82 -28.91
C LEU A 69 24.02 -1.29 -28.69
N ASN A 70 24.24 -2.61 -28.64
CA ASN A 70 25.59 -3.17 -28.54
C ASN A 70 26.45 -2.86 -29.79
N ASP A 71 25.86 -2.93 -30.98
CA ASP A 71 26.55 -2.57 -32.22
C ASP A 71 26.93 -1.08 -32.24
N VAL A 72 26.01 -0.18 -31.90
CA VAL A 72 26.28 1.26 -31.77
C VAL A 72 27.38 1.53 -30.72
N THR A 73 27.35 0.84 -29.58
CA THR A 73 28.37 0.98 -28.54
C THR A 73 29.76 0.55 -29.04
N THR A 74 29.80 -0.52 -29.86
CA THR A 74 31.04 -1.03 -30.48
C THR A 74 31.58 -0.03 -31.50
N GLN A 75 30.72 0.56 -32.33
CA GLN A 75 31.09 1.59 -33.30
C GLN A 75 31.64 2.86 -32.61
N ILE A 76 31.00 3.32 -31.52
CA ILE A 76 31.47 4.47 -30.73
C ILE A 76 32.87 4.19 -30.16
N THR A 77 33.08 2.99 -29.62
CA THR A 77 34.37 2.59 -29.03
C THR A 77 35.48 2.53 -30.09
N ALA A 78 35.18 2.03 -31.29
CA ALA A 78 36.13 2.00 -32.41
C ALA A 78 36.53 3.40 -32.89
N VAL A 79 35.57 4.34 -32.97
CA VAL A 79 35.84 5.74 -33.34
C VAL A 79 36.70 6.43 -32.28
N ALA A 80 36.42 6.21 -31.00
CA ALA A 80 37.21 6.75 -29.90
C ALA A 80 38.66 6.23 -29.90
N GLY A 81 38.86 4.95 -30.23
CA GLY A 81 40.19 4.36 -30.36
C GLY A 81 41.02 4.98 -31.49
N ASN A 82 40.40 5.25 -32.65
CA ASN A 82 41.09 5.86 -33.79
C ASN A 82 41.44 7.34 -33.58
N ALA A 83 40.65 8.07 -32.80
CA ALA A 83 40.96 9.47 -32.45
C ALA A 83 42.24 9.61 -31.60
N GLY A 84 42.57 8.59 -30.78
CA GLY A 84 43.75 8.59 -29.91
C GLY A 84 45.09 8.36 -30.62
N SER A 85 45.10 7.79 -31.84
CA SER A 85 46.33 7.42 -32.55
C SER A 85 46.84 8.47 -33.54
N SER A 86 46.17 9.62 -33.69
CA SER A 86 46.59 10.68 -34.63
C SER A 86 47.34 11.87 -33.99
N ALA A 87 47.55 11.86 -32.66
CA ALA A 87 48.21 12.96 -31.94
C ALA A 87 49.74 12.83 -31.78
N GLY A 88 50.39 11.91 -32.52
CA GLY A 88 51.80 11.57 -32.34
C GLY A 88 52.66 11.69 -33.59
N ALA A 89 52.63 12.82 -34.31
CA ALA A 89 53.56 13.07 -35.42
C ALA A 89 53.81 14.56 -35.68
N ALA A 90 54.30 15.31 -34.69
CA ALA A 90 54.99 16.58 -34.92
C ALA A 90 55.81 16.98 -33.69
N SER A 91 57.08 16.59 -33.62
CA SER A 91 58.18 17.47 -33.17
C SER A 91 59.49 16.69 -33.13
N ALA A 92 60.35 16.96 -34.10
CA ALA A 92 61.79 16.77 -33.99
C ALA A 92 62.43 18.02 -34.61
N PHE A 93 63.27 18.73 -33.85
CA PHE A 93 64.62 19.15 -34.26
C PHE A 93 65.36 19.96 -33.16
N HIS A 94 66.66 19.63 -33.01
CA HIS A 94 67.80 20.34 -32.40
C HIS A 94 68.24 20.12 -30.92
N ALA A 95 69.24 19.22 -30.79
CA ALA A 95 70.60 19.37 -30.22
C ALA A 95 70.79 20.33 -29.02
N GLY A 96 71.32 19.89 -27.87
CA GLY A 96 72.73 19.50 -27.64
C GLY A 96 73.14 19.83 -26.17
N PRO A 97 74.38 19.58 -25.74
CA PRO A 97 74.69 18.63 -24.64
C PRO A 97 75.25 19.27 -23.35
N THR A 98 75.33 18.51 -22.23
CA THR A 98 76.56 18.18 -21.45
C THR A 98 76.29 17.68 -20.01
N THR A 99 76.87 16.51 -19.68
CA THR A 99 77.65 16.11 -18.48
C THR A 99 77.14 16.17 -17.02
N SER A 100 77.43 15.07 -16.32
CA SER A 100 78.00 14.95 -14.95
C SER A 100 77.07 14.50 -13.79
N ASP A 101 77.15 13.20 -13.50
CA ASP A 101 77.50 12.55 -12.22
C ASP A 101 77.04 13.14 -10.84
N VAL A 102 76.14 12.39 -10.16
CA VAL A 102 76.27 11.66 -8.84
C VAL A 102 76.86 12.40 -7.60
N PRO A 103 76.57 12.10 -6.28
CA PRO A 103 75.58 11.24 -5.60
C PRO A 103 74.80 11.85 -4.38
N VAL A 104 73.79 11.10 -3.92
CA VAL A 104 73.40 10.71 -2.53
C VAL A 104 74.16 11.32 -1.32
N HIS A 105 73.44 11.91 -0.35
CA HIS A 105 73.58 11.57 1.09
C HIS A 105 72.40 12.07 1.98
N GLU A 106 72.05 11.20 2.93
CA GLU A 106 71.14 11.34 4.08
C GLU A 106 71.49 12.48 5.06
N GLY A 107 70.50 12.94 5.85
CA GLY A 107 70.77 13.46 7.19
C GLY A 107 69.90 14.65 7.66
N PRO A 108 69.23 14.56 8.83
CA PRO A 108 68.32 15.59 9.34
C PRO A 108 69.06 16.57 10.26
N GLN A 109 68.75 17.87 10.19
CA GLN A 109 69.12 18.81 11.26
C GLN A 109 68.02 19.80 11.60
N ARG A 110 67.69 19.77 12.90
CA ARG A 110 66.98 20.81 13.63
C ARG A 110 67.69 22.15 13.45
N GLY A 111 66.94 23.17 13.04
CA GLY A 111 67.34 24.56 13.11
C GLY A 111 66.22 25.37 13.75
N THR A 112 66.38 25.68 15.04
CA THR A 112 65.64 26.72 15.75
C THR A 112 65.91 28.07 15.09
N ASN A 113 64.87 28.76 14.61
CA ASN A 113 64.95 30.19 14.33
C ASN A 113 63.68 30.89 14.82
N THR A 114 63.84 31.45 16.01
CA THR A 114 63.13 32.61 16.53
C THR A 114 63.39 33.83 15.64
N GLY A 115 62.34 34.44 15.09
CA GLY A 115 62.43 35.76 14.47
C GLY A 115 61.08 36.23 13.91
N PRO A 116 60.75 37.53 14.00
CA PRO A 116 59.38 37.97 14.29
C PRO A 116 58.69 38.70 13.13
N PHE A 117 57.37 38.90 13.28
CA PHE A 117 56.51 39.79 12.48
C PHE A 117 56.31 39.50 10.98
N ALA A 118 55.21 38.81 10.66
CA ALA A 118 54.41 39.08 9.46
C ALA A 118 52.93 38.72 9.69
N VAL A 119 52.16 39.76 10.05
CA VAL A 119 50.76 40.02 9.71
C VAL A 119 49.90 38.79 9.36
N ARG A 120 49.28 38.19 10.39
CA ARG A 120 48.09 37.35 10.20
C ARG A 120 46.91 38.24 9.78
N GLY A 121 46.43 38.04 8.56
CA GLY A 121 45.12 38.50 8.14
C GLY A 121 44.06 38.03 9.13
N ARG A 122 43.38 38.98 9.77
CA ARG A 122 42.20 38.70 10.58
C ARG A 122 41.14 38.12 9.64
N HIS A 123 40.83 36.84 9.78
CA HIS A 123 39.53 36.34 9.36
C HIS A 123 38.47 37.14 10.11
N ILE A 124 37.75 37.97 9.37
CA ILE A 124 36.52 38.60 9.81
C ILE A 124 35.57 37.45 10.14
N ARG A 125 35.30 37.24 11.43
CA ARG A 125 34.17 36.42 11.87
C ARG A 125 32.91 37.11 11.33
N PRO A 126 32.05 36.44 10.54
CA PRO A 126 30.78 37.03 10.17
C PRO A 126 29.99 37.31 11.45
N ALA A 127 29.39 38.49 11.49
CA ALA A 127 28.60 38.98 12.60
C ALA A 127 27.52 37.96 12.98
N ARG A 128 27.34 37.75 14.29
CA ARG A 128 26.21 36.99 14.85
C ARG A 128 24.91 37.49 14.24
N GLY A 129 24.11 36.52 13.79
CA GLY A 129 22.95 36.69 12.92
C GLY A 129 21.92 37.69 13.41
N GLN A 130 21.56 38.61 12.51
CA GLN A 130 20.22 39.17 12.50
C GLN A 130 19.27 38.06 12.05
N HIS A 131 18.28 37.73 12.87
CA HIS A 131 17.12 36.96 12.42
C HIS A 131 16.44 37.74 11.29
N ARG A 132 16.71 37.36 10.04
CA ARG A 132 15.99 37.87 8.88
C ARG A 132 14.55 37.40 9.00
N VAL A 133 13.59 38.33 8.98
CA VAL A 133 12.17 37.98 8.87
C VAL A 133 11.99 37.25 7.54
N PRO A 134 11.33 36.07 7.51
CA PRO A 134 11.13 35.34 6.27
C PRO A 134 10.41 36.21 5.24
N THR A 135 11.02 36.42 4.08
CA THR A 135 10.34 37.03 2.94
C THR A 135 9.41 35.99 2.32
N GLY A 136 8.29 36.39 1.71
CA GLY A 136 7.32 35.46 1.10
C GLY A 136 7.94 34.47 0.09
N ASP A 137 9.11 34.80 -0.46
CA ASP A 137 9.90 33.96 -1.36
C ASP A 137 10.48 32.70 -0.70
N ASP A 138 10.61 32.65 0.63
CA ASP A 138 11.21 31.52 1.34
C ASP A 138 10.33 30.26 1.31
N LEU A 139 9.04 30.41 1.00
CA LEU A 139 8.06 29.32 0.94
C LEU A 139 7.85 28.75 -0.46
N VAL A 140 8.57 29.26 -1.47
CA VAL A 140 8.45 28.81 -2.87
C VAL A 140 8.64 27.29 -2.99
N ILE A 141 9.59 26.71 -2.26
CA ILE A 141 9.88 25.27 -2.30
C ILE A 141 8.69 24.42 -1.83
N ALA A 142 7.96 24.87 -0.80
CA ALA A 142 6.80 24.16 -0.26
C ALA A 142 5.57 24.30 -1.16
N LYS A 143 5.29 25.52 -1.64
CA LYS A 143 4.05 25.86 -2.37
C LYS A 143 4.09 25.50 -3.85
N THR A 144 5.28 25.41 -4.44
CA THR A 144 5.42 25.15 -5.89
C THR A 144 5.31 23.66 -6.20
N THR A 145 4.76 23.32 -7.37
CA THR A 145 4.70 21.93 -7.85
C THR A 145 6.11 21.40 -8.15
N THR A 146 6.38 20.14 -7.81
CA THR A 146 7.73 19.55 -7.88
C THR A 146 8.41 19.69 -9.25
N ASN A 147 7.65 19.65 -10.34
CA ASN A 147 8.16 19.79 -11.71
C ASN A 147 8.63 21.21 -12.07
N LYS A 148 8.22 22.24 -11.32
CA LYS A 148 8.62 23.65 -11.52
C LYS A 148 9.79 24.07 -10.63
N LEU A 149 10.22 23.20 -9.70
CA LEU A 149 11.36 23.45 -8.84
C LEU A 149 12.68 23.20 -9.59
N SER A 150 13.71 23.97 -9.25
CA SER A 150 15.07 23.70 -9.73
C SER A 150 15.56 22.31 -9.26
N ALA A 151 16.62 21.78 -9.89
CA ALA A 151 17.20 20.51 -9.46
C ALA A 151 17.64 20.55 -7.98
N MET A 152 18.27 21.65 -7.55
CA MET A 152 18.72 21.83 -6.16
C MET A 152 17.53 21.94 -5.20
N GLN A 153 16.48 22.70 -5.55
CA GLN A 153 15.26 22.81 -4.75
C GLN A 153 14.53 21.47 -4.60
N ARG A 154 14.50 20.63 -5.65
CA ARG A 154 13.94 19.27 -5.55
C ARG A 154 14.74 18.38 -4.61
N CYS A 155 16.08 18.43 -4.69
CA CYS A 155 16.96 17.72 -3.76
C CYS A 155 16.74 18.17 -2.32
N ALA A 156 16.72 19.49 -2.09
CA ALA A 156 16.44 20.10 -0.78
C ALA A 156 15.09 19.64 -0.22
N ARG A 157 14.02 19.78 -1.01
CA ARG A 157 12.66 19.36 -0.63
C ARG A 157 12.60 17.88 -0.26
N THR A 158 13.23 17.02 -1.06
CA THR A 158 13.23 15.56 -0.84
C THR A 158 13.92 15.21 0.49
N GLU A 159 15.08 15.81 0.76
CA GLU A 159 15.83 15.58 1.99
C GLU A 159 15.14 16.16 3.22
N ILE A 160 14.55 17.36 3.12
CA ILE A 160 13.74 17.96 4.20
C ILE A 160 12.54 17.06 4.52
N LEU A 161 11.76 16.62 3.52
CA LEU A 161 10.61 15.74 3.73
C LEU A 161 11.01 14.38 4.31
N LYS A 162 12.17 13.84 3.93
CA LYS A 162 12.73 12.61 4.51
C LYS A 162 13.02 12.79 6.00
N ARG A 163 13.73 13.85 6.37
CA ARG A 163 14.08 14.14 7.77
C ARG A 163 12.88 14.51 8.63
N THR A 164 11.93 15.23 8.05
CA THR A 164 10.65 15.56 8.69
C THR A 164 9.90 14.30 9.11
N ARG A 165 9.76 13.32 8.20
CA ARG A 165 9.12 12.02 8.53
C ARG A 165 9.85 11.27 9.63
N GLN A 166 11.18 11.31 9.65
CA GLN A 166 12.00 10.69 10.69
C GLN A 166 11.83 11.40 12.04
N SER A 167 11.82 12.73 12.05
CA SER A 167 11.66 13.55 13.25
C SER A 167 10.26 13.40 13.85
N ILE A 168 9.19 13.40 13.04
CA ILE A 168 7.82 13.13 13.52
C ILE A 168 7.79 11.79 14.26
N ARG A 169 8.32 10.72 13.64
CA ARG A 169 8.36 9.38 14.24
C ARG A 169 9.15 9.30 15.54
N ALA A 170 10.31 9.95 15.58
CA ALA A 170 11.15 9.98 16.77
C ALA A 170 10.46 10.72 17.93
N LEU A 171 9.84 11.87 17.64
CA LEU A 171 9.14 12.69 18.63
C LEU A 171 7.85 12.04 19.14
N THR A 172 7.24 11.14 18.37
CA THR A 172 5.98 10.47 18.74
C THR A 172 6.17 9.02 19.20
N GLY A 173 7.40 8.51 19.19
CA GLY A 173 7.70 7.12 19.57
C GLY A 173 7.26 6.06 18.56
N VAL A 174 6.84 6.45 17.35
CA VAL A 174 6.42 5.54 16.27
C VAL A 174 7.61 5.22 15.37
N LEU A 175 8.57 4.47 15.91
CA LEU A 175 9.90 4.30 15.32
C LEU A 175 9.87 3.57 13.97
N ARG A 176 9.00 2.56 13.79
CA ARG A 176 8.92 1.75 12.59
C ARG A 176 7.67 2.03 11.78
N ALA A 177 7.74 1.77 10.48
CA ALA A 177 6.64 2.05 9.55
C ALA A 177 5.33 1.32 9.91
N ARG A 178 5.46 0.16 10.53
CA ARG A 178 4.38 -0.75 10.94
C ARG A 178 3.85 -0.52 12.35
N ASP A 179 4.48 0.36 13.13
CA ASP A 179 4.03 0.61 14.50
C ASP A 179 2.74 1.45 14.43
N SER A 180 1.69 1.01 15.12
CA SER A 180 0.41 1.72 15.17
C SER A 180 0.58 3.10 15.76
N TRP A 181 -0.19 4.06 15.26
CA TRP A 181 -0.23 5.39 15.85
C TRP A 181 -0.95 5.33 17.20
N PRO A 182 -0.45 6.06 18.21
CA PRO A 182 -1.12 6.14 19.51
C PRO A 182 -2.49 6.79 19.36
N ALA A 183 -3.49 6.27 20.08
CA ALA A 183 -4.76 6.96 20.22
C ALA A 183 -4.54 8.30 20.93
N TYR A 184 -5.20 9.35 20.44
CA TYR A 184 -5.24 10.62 21.13
C TYR A 184 -6.24 10.53 22.29
N THR A 185 -5.80 10.89 23.50
CA THR A 185 -6.70 11.06 24.65
C THR A 185 -6.46 12.45 25.21
N GLU A 186 -7.48 13.30 25.15
CA GLU A 186 -7.41 14.63 25.71
C GLU A 186 -7.19 14.53 27.24
N GLY A 187 -6.15 15.18 27.74
CA GLY A 187 -5.75 15.07 29.16
C GLY A 187 -5.11 13.73 29.57
N GLY A 188 -4.86 12.81 28.63
CA GLY A 188 -4.18 11.56 28.91
C GLY A 188 -2.75 11.75 29.44
N ALA A 189 -2.30 10.81 30.27
CA ALA A 189 -0.93 10.81 30.79
C ALA A 189 0.09 10.80 29.63
N PRO A 190 1.18 11.59 29.71
CA PRO A 190 2.19 11.63 28.66
C PRO A 190 2.87 10.26 28.54
N ARG A 191 2.99 9.76 27.31
CA ARG A 191 3.80 8.57 27.03
C ARG A 191 5.27 8.94 27.15
N LEU A 192 6.02 8.22 27.96
CA LEU A 192 7.44 8.49 28.17
C LEU A 192 8.31 7.59 27.28
N ASN A 193 9.38 8.15 26.73
CA ASN A 193 10.43 7.36 26.12
C ASN A 193 11.14 6.54 27.21
N PRO A 194 11.21 5.21 27.09
CA PRO A 194 11.78 4.35 28.12
C PRO A 194 13.29 4.57 28.34
N GLU A 195 14.01 5.05 27.33
CA GLU A 195 15.46 5.28 27.40
C GLU A 195 15.79 6.65 28.00
N THR A 196 15.02 7.69 27.66
CA THR A 196 15.35 9.08 28.03
C THR A 196 14.47 9.64 29.14
N GLY A 197 13.33 9.01 29.43
CA GLY A 197 12.30 9.54 30.33
C GLY A 197 11.56 10.78 29.79
N VAL A 198 11.87 11.22 28.57
CA VAL A 198 11.23 12.39 27.96
C VAL A 198 9.87 12.01 27.39
N ALA A 199 8.86 12.85 27.61
CA ALA A 199 7.54 12.65 27.04
C ALA A 199 7.56 12.71 25.51
N TYR A 200 6.98 11.71 24.86
CA TYR A 200 6.62 11.77 23.46
C TYR A 200 5.51 12.79 23.24
N PHE A 201 5.52 13.40 22.06
CA PHE A 201 4.39 14.19 21.59
C PHE A 201 3.20 13.27 21.32
N ASN A 202 2.03 13.70 21.81
CA ASN A 202 0.76 13.15 21.36
C ASN A 202 0.43 13.71 19.97
N ILE A 203 -0.37 12.98 19.22
CA ILE A 203 -0.88 13.39 17.91
C ILE A 203 -2.38 13.27 17.93
N HIS A 204 -3.07 14.24 17.35
CA HIS A 204 -4.50 14.17 17.08
C HIS A 204 -4.73 13.81 15.61
N LEU A 205 -5.31 12.64 15.31
CA LEU A 205 -5.57 12.21 13.93
C LEU A 205 -7.04 12.39 13.49
N GLY A 206 -7.86 13.04 14.30
CA GLY A 206 -9.28 13.29 13.97
C GLY A 206 -9.46 14.15 12.71
N ALA A 207 -10.58 13.91 12.02
CA ALA A 207 -10.88 14.45 10.69
C ALA A 207 -11.13 15.96 10.66
N GLU A 208 -11.72 16.54 11.72
CA GLU A 208 -12.20 17.93 11.69
C GLU A 208 -11.05 18.95 11.76
N GLU A 209 -10.11 18.80 12.68
CA GLU A 209 -9.00 19.75 12.85
C GLU A 209 -7.72 19.33 12.12
N GLY A 210 -7.54 18.02 11.87
CA GLY A 210 -6.45 17.47 11.09
C GLY A 210 -5.07 18.02 11.47
N VAL A 211 -4.37 18.65 10.51
CA VAL A 211 -3.01 19.19 10.70
C VAL A 211 -2.97 20.45 11.57
N ASP A 212 -4.08 21.17 11.66
CA ASP A 212 -4.16 22.48 12.30
C ASP A 212 -4.57 22.39 13.79
N HIS A 213 -4.88 21.18 14.30
CA HIS A 213 -5.11 20.94 15.72
C HIS A 213 -3.93 21.46 16.58
N PRO A 214 -4.15 22.17 17.70
CA PRO A 214 -3.09 22.82 18.47
C PRO A 214 -1.94 21.91 18.91
N VAL A 215 -2.25 20.64 19.24
CA VAL A 215 -1.24 19.62 19.59
C VAL A 215 -0.33 19.29 18.39
N ASN A 216 -0.92 19.17 17.19
CA ASN A 216 -0.18 18.85 15.98
C ASN A 216 0.67 20.04 15.54
N VAL A 217 0.15 21.26 15.64
CA VAL A 217 0.92 22.49 15.39
C VAL A 217 2.17 22.56 16.29
N LYS A 218 2.05 22.24 17.58
CA LYS A 218 3.19 22.18 18.51
C LYS A 218 4.21 21.12 18.09
N LEU A 219 3.76 19.92 17.72
CA LEU A 219 4.62 18.86 17.21
C LEU A 219 5.35 19.32 15.93
N LEU A 220 4.63 19.86 14.96
CA LEU A 220 5.21 20.29 13.68
C LEU A 220 6.19 21.44 13.85
N ALA A 221 5.95 22.36 14.79
CA ALA A 221 6.91 23.41 15.14
C ALA A 221 8.20 22.82 15.72
N ARG A 222 8.09 21.81 16.58
CA ARG A 222 9.25 21.10 17.13
C ARG A 222 10.01 20.30 16.07
N VAL A 223 9.29 19.62 15.18
CA VAL A 223 9.86 18.92 14.02
C VAL A 223 10.63 19.91 13.14
N ALA A 224 10.07 21.09 12.88
CA ALA A 224 10.73 22.10 12.07
C ALA A 224 12.06 22.57 12.69
N GLU A 225 12.07 22.78 14.00
CA GLU A 225 13.28 23.13 14.77
C GLU A 225 14.34 22.03 14.69
N ASP A 226 13.97 20.78 15.00
CA ASP A 226 14.90 19.64 15.02
C ASP A 226 15.49 19.38 13.62
N VAL A 227 14.67 19.47 12.57
CA VAL A 227 15.11 19.26 11.18
C VAL A 227 16.00 20.40 10.71
N GLU A 228 15.67 21.66 10.97
CA GLU A 228 16.50 22.81 10.61
C GLU A 228 17.88 22.72 11.30
N ASN A 229 17.90 22.46 12.61
CA ASN A 229 19.14 22.27 13.37
C ASN A 229 19.96 21.07 12.84
N GLY A 230 19.30 19.97 12.51
CA GLY A 230 19.91 18.78 11.91
C GLY A 230 20.46 19.00 10.50
N LEU A 231 19.88 19.92 9.73
CA LEU A 231 20.38 20.31 8.41
C LEU A 231 21.58 21.26 8.54
N LYS A 232 21.46 22.31 9.37
CA LYS A 232 22.55 23.27 9.60
C LYS A 232 23.82 22.63 10.15
N SER A 233 23.70 21.66 11.07
CA SER A 233 24.85 20.90 11.59
C SER A 233 25.57 20.05 10.53
N LYS A 234 24.88 19.68 9.44
CA LYS A 234 25.39 18.86 8.34
C LYS A 234 25.51 19.63 7.03
N ALA A 235 25.54 20.97 7.09
CA ALA A 235 25.53 21.81 5.90
C ALA A 235 26.63 21.47 4.89
N HIS A 236 27.84 21.22 5.41
CA HIS A 236 29.01 20.85 4.62
C HIS A 236 28.88 19.53 3.83
N LEU A 237 27.90 18.68 4.16
CA LEU A 237 27.67 17.40 3.47
C LEU A 237 26.60 17.48 2.37
N LEU A 238 25.90 18.62 2.27
CA LEU A 238 24.73 18.76 1.43
C LEU A 238 24.99 19.84 0.39
N SER A 239 25.39 19.42 -0.82
CA SER A 239 25.79 20.32 -1.92
C SER A 239 24.71 21.36 -2.31
N TRP A 240 23.44 21.07 -2.04
CA TRP A 240 22.33 21.97 -2.31
C TRP A 240 22.14 23.07 -1.24
N MET A 241 22.81 22.99 -0.08
CA MET A 241 22.66 24.00 0.99
C MET A 241 23.33 25.33 0.68
N ASP A 242 24.36 25.33 -0.17
CA ASP A 242 25.04 26.56 -0.63
C ASP A 242 24.39 27.12 -1.90
N ALA A 243 23.32 26.50 -2.40
CA ALA A 243 22.65 26.94 -3.61
C ALA A 243 21.92 28.27 -3.35
N PRO A 244 22.10 29.29 -4.22
CA PRO A 244 21.55 30.62 -4.00
C PRO A 244 20.00 30.66 -4.04
N ASP A 245 19.38 29.64 -4.64
CA ASP A 245 17.94 29.48 -4.78
C ASP A 245 17.31 28.57 -3.71
N VAL A 246 18.08 28.18 -2.67
CA VAL A 246 17.60 27.38 -1.55
C VAL A 246 17.85 28.12 -0.23
N ASN A 247 16.79 28.65 0.37
CA ASN A 247 16.83 29.22 1.70
C ASN A 247 16.10 28.30 2.70
N ILE A 248 16.84 27.68 3.62
CA ILE A 248 16.25 26.84 4.65
C ILE A 248 15.87 27.71 5.85
N SER A 249 14.58 27.92 6.03
CA SER A 249 14.01 28.54 7.23
C SER A 249 13.15 27.54 7.99
N GLN A 250 12.99 27.75 9.30
CA GLN A 250 12.04 26.99 10.11
C GLN A 250 10.63 27.00 9.51
N ALA A 251 10.20 28.15 8.96
CA ALA A 251 8.90 28.31 8.33
C ALA A 251 8.74 27.40 7.09
N LEU A 252 9.78 27.29 6.24
CA LEU A 252 9.77 26.37 5.11
C LEU A 252 9.63 24.92 5.57
N VAL A 253 10.39 24.53 6.60
CA VAL A 253 10.34 23.16 7.13
C VAL A 253 8.97 22.87 7.74
N PHE A 254 8.38 23.82 8.47
CA PHE A 254 7.05 23.70 9.04
C PHE A 254 5.98 23.48 7.96
N GLU A 255 6.00 24.28 6.89
CA GLU A 255 5.08 24.12 5.74
C GLU A 255 5.27 22.76 5.05
N LEU A 256 6.51 22.33 4.85
CA LEU A 256 6.79 20.99 4.31
C LEU A 256 6.32 19.87 5.26
N ALA A 257 6.36 20.10 6.57
CA ALA A 257 5.86 19.17 7.57
C ALA A 257 4.34 19.05 7.53
N LYS A 258 3.61 20.15 7.33
CA LYS A 258 2.16 20.11 7.06
C LYS A 258 1.84 19.25 5.84
N ILE A 259 2.62 19.36 4.77
CA ILE A 259 2.43 18.55 3.55
C ILE A 259 2.64 17.04 3.81
N THR A 260 3.49 16.67 4.77
CA THR A 260 3.65 15.25 5.14
C THR A 260 2.50 14.71 6.00
N TRP A 261 1.72 15.58 6.63
CA TRP A 261 0.67 15.20 7.58
C TRP A 261 -0.36 14.25 7.01
N PRO A 262 -0.95 14.50 5.81
CA PRO A 262 -1.92 13.58 5.23
C PRO A 262 -1.31 12.21 4.98
N SER A 263 -0.01 12.08 4.69
CA SER A 263 0.61 10.76 4.51
C SER A 263 0.71 9.95 5.82
N HIS A 264 0.74 10.63 6.96
CA HIS A 264 0.76 10.00 8.28
C HIS A 264 -0.65 9.69 8.78
N ALA A 265 -1.56 10.67 8.67
CA ALA A 265 -2.98 10.49 8.98
C ALA A 265 -3.64 9.46 8.05
N MET A 266 -3.37 9.54 6.74
CA MET A 266 -3.80 8.51 5.80
C MET A 266 -3.15 7.19 6.13
N ARG A 267 -1.86 7.06 6.49
CA ARG A 267 -1.33 5.72 6.86
C ARG A 267 -1.90 5.14 8.14
N ALA A 268 -2.26 5.98 9.10
CA ALA A 268 -2.97 5.54 10.29
C ALA A 268 -4.40 5.10 9.98
N ALA A 269 -5.04 5.74 9.00
CA ALA A 269 -6.38 5.39 8.53
C ALA A 269 -6.37 4.32 7.41
N ALA A 270 -5.27 4.16 6.67
CA ALA A 270 -5.22 3.51 5.35
C ALA A 270 -5.32 2.00 5.42
N ASP A 271 -5.06 1.39 6.56
CA ASP A 271 -5.19 -0.06 6.66
C ASP A 271 -6.67 -0.49 6.46
N GLY A 272 -7.66 0.39 6.74
CA GLY A 272 -9.06 0.20 6.33
C GLY A 272 -9.62 1.25 5.36
N LEU A 273 -9.30 2.54 5.55
CA LEU A 273 -9.84 3.66 4.77
C LEU A 273 -9.34 3.69 3.32
N CYS A 274 -8.19 3.08 3.02
CA CYS A 274 -7.66 3.06 1.64
C CYS A 274 -8.52 2.20 0.72
N VAL A 275 -9.12 1.11 1.25
CA VAL A 275 -10.04 0.26 0.50
C VAL A 275 -11.34 1.00 0.24
N ALA A 276 -11.93 1.63 1.26
CA ALA A 276 -13.15 2.44 1.12
C ALA A 276 -12.97 3.61 0.14
N ILE A 277 -11.87 4.37 0.23
CA ILE A 277 -11.57 5.44 -0.74
C ILE A 277 -11.37 4.89 -2.16
N SER A 278 -10.78 3.71 -2.31
CA SER A 278 -10.58 3.07 -3.61
C SER A 278 -11.93 2.66 -4.22
N LEU A 279 -12.81 2.03 -3.43
CA LEU A 279 -14.15 1.64 -3.89
C LEU A 279 -15.05 2.85 -4.15
N ALA A 280 -14.94 3.92 -3.35
CA ALA A 280 -15.68 5.16 -3.58
C ALA A 280 -15.41 5.75 -4.98
N ARG A 281 -14.22 5.53 -5.55
CA ARG A 281 -13.92 5.94 -6.94
C ARG A 281 -14.60 5.09 -8.01
N ALA A 282 -15.06 3.89 -7.65
CA ALA A 282 -15.79 3.00 -8.55
C ALA A 282 -17.30 3.23 -8.52
N VAL A 283 -17.82 3.95 -7.53
CA VAL A 283 -19.26 4.20 -7.33
C VAL A 283 -19.92 4.78 -8.57
N ASP A 284 -19.35 5.82 -9.19
CA ASP A 284 -19.96 6.47 -10.35
C ASP A 284 -20.11 5.50 -11.54
N LEU A 285 -19.08 4.68 -11.78
CA LEU A 285 -19.10 3.66 -12.83
C LEU A 285 -20.05 2.50 -12.49
N TYR A 286 -20.18 2.16 -11.21
CA TYR A 286 -21.16 1.17 -10.75
C TYR A 286 -22.59 1.68 -11.00
N LYS A 287 -22.89 2.93 -10.63
CA LYS A 287 -24.17 3.58 -10.89
C LYS A 287 -24.50 3.59 -12.38
N GLU A 288 -23.53 3.89 -13.24
CA GLU A 288 -23.71 3.83 -14.69
C GLU A 288 -24.10 2.42 -15.18
N ARG A 289 -23.47 1.37 -14.65
CA ARG A 289 -23.74 -0.03 -15.04
C ARG A 289 -25.08 -0.55 -14.52
N HIS A 290 -25.49 -0.10 -13.34
CA HIS A 290 -26.64 -0.61 -12.60
C HIS A 290 -27.81 0.38 -12.57
N GLY A 291 -28.01 1.14 -13.65
CA GLY A 291 -29.23 1.96 -13.81
C GLY A 291 -29.40 3.07 -12.77
N GLY A 292 -28.31 3.57 -12.19
CA GLY A 292 -28.29 4.64 -11.19
C GLY A 292 -28.28 4.17 -9.74
N ILE A 293 -28.31 2.85 -9.47
CA ILE A 293 -28.25 2.28 -8.12
C ILE A 293 -26.95 2.69 -7.41
N ASP A 294 -27.07 3.34 -6.25
CA ASP A 294 -25.93 3.92 -5.52
C ASP A 294 -25.46 3.00 -4.38
N PRO A 295 -24.29 2.34 -4.51
CA PRO A 295 -23.78 1.43 -3.50
C PRO A 295 -23.10 2.13 -2.32
N THR A 296 -22.98 3.46 -2.32
CA THR A 296 -22.28 4.23 -1.27
C THR A 296 -22.76 3.92 0.15
N PRO A 297 -24.06 3.76 0.44
CA PRO A 297 -24.53 3.38 1.77
C PRO A 297 -23.90 2.06 2.26
N LEU A 298 -23.60 1.13 1.35
CA LEU A 298 -23.00 -0.16 1.66
C LEU A 298 -21.47 -0.09 1.85
N LEU A 299 -20.85 1.08 1.79
CA LEU A 299 -19.40 1.23 1.94
C LEU A 299 -19.03 1.66 3.36
N ASP A 300 -18.85 0.69 4.25
CA ASP A 300 -18.29 0.93 5.59
C ASP A 300 -16.94 0.24 5.79
N VAL A 301 -15.99 0.94 6.39
CA VAL A 301 -14.62 0.45 6.59
C VAL A 301 -14.59 -0.84 7.42
N SER A 302 -15.44 -0.94 8.45
CA SER A 302 -15.52 -2.14 9.29
C SER A 302 -16.14 -3.33 8.57
N MET A 303 -16.93 -3.08 7.53
CA MET A 303 -17.59 -4.11 6.72
C MET A 303 -16.80 -4.48 5.46
N MET A 304 -15.67 -3.83 5.18
CA MET A 304 -14.91 -4.02 3.95
C MET A 304 -13.54 -4.69 4.15
N SER A 305 -13.08 -4.85 5.39
CA SER A 305 -11.71 -5.23 5.71
C SER A 305 -11.61 -6.59 6.40
N ASP A 306 -11.74 -7.67 5.64
CA ASP A 306 -11.45 -9.04 6.10
C ASP A 306 -10.18 -9.57 5.41
N GLU A 307 -9.14 -8.74 5.32
CA GLU A 307 -7.90 -9.08 4.64
C GLU A 307 -6.79 -9.38 5.65
N VAL A 308 -6.15 -10.54 5.53
CA VAL A 308 -5.01 -10.92 6.38
C VAL A 308 -3.72 -11.05 5.57
N SER A 309 -2.61 -10.70 6.20
CA SER A 309 -1.27 -10.65 5.58
C SER A 309 -0.31 -11.73 6.10
N GLY A 310 -0.89 -12.81 6.63
CA GLY A 310 -0.17 -13.93 7.23
C GLY A 310 -1.13 -15.06 7.61
N PRO A 311 -0.57 -16.19 8.07
CA PRO A 311 -1.34 -17.34 8.51
C PRO A 311 -2.15 -17.03 9.77
N GLU A 312 -3.19 -17.81 10.00
CA GLU A 312 -3.91 -17.84 11.28
C GLU A 312 -2.93 -18.20 12.41
N GLU A 313 -3.11 -17.58 13.58
CA GLU A 313 -2.19 -17.75 14.72
C GLU A 313 -2.06 -19.22 15.17
N ASP A 314 -3.13 -20.00 15.04
CA ASP A 314 -3.21 -21.40 15.48
C ASP A 314 -2.89 -22.43 14.38
N SER A 315 -2.64 -21.98 13.14
CA SER A 315 -2.41 -22.90 12.01
C SER A 315 -1.09 -23.66 12.11
N GLY A 316 -0.12 -23.14 12.86
CA GLY A 316 1.27 -23.62 12.88
C GLY A 316 2.03 -23.39 11.56
N GLU A 317 1.39 -22.80 10.55
CA GLU A 317 2.00 -22.45 9.26
C GLU A 317 2.93 -21.25 9.45
N THR A 318 4.14 -21.31 8.88
CA THR A 318 5.03 -20.15 8.88
C THR A 318 4.57 -19.11 7.86
N LYS A 319 4.96 -17.84 8.05
CA LYS A 319 4.60 -16.78 7.10
C LYS A 319 5.09 -17.04 5.67
N ASP A 320 6.24 -17.70 5.49
CA ASP A 320 6.77 -18.02 4.18
C ASP A 320 6.01 -19.18 3.52
N GLU A 321 5.59 -20.20 4.29
CA GLU A 321 4.72 -21.28 3.81
C GLU A 321 3.35 -20.75 3.39
N TRP A 322 2.72 -19.93 4.24
CA TRP A 322 1.46 -19.23 3.94
C TRP A 322 1.57 -18.44 2.65
N LYS A 323 2.64 -17.64 2.52
CA LYS A 323 2.86 -16.80 1.34
C LYS A 323 3.10 -17.63 0.08
N ALA A 324 3.79 -18.76 0.18
CA ALA A 324 3.99 -19.69 -0.93
C ALA A 324 2.68 -20.35 -1.36
N ARG A 325 1.84 -20.76 -0.40
CA ARG A 325 0.49 -21.28 -0.66
C ARG A 325 -0.39 -20.25 -1.35
N MET A 326 -0.41 -19.01 -0.84
CA MET A 326 -1.15 -17.90 -1.46
C MET A 326 -0.66 -17.57 -2.87
N ALA A 327 0.66 -17.54 -3.11
CA ALA A 327 1.23 -17.36 -4.44
C ALA A 327 0.79 -18.49 -5.40
N SER A 328 0.78 -19.74 -4.92
CA SER A 328 0.29 -20.89 -5.69
C SER A 328 -1.19 -20.74 -6.07
N CYS A 329 -2.04 -20.24 -5.17
CA CYS A 329 -3.46 -19.94 -5.47
C CYS A 329 -3.63 -18.89 -6.58
N LEU A 330 -2.66 -17.99 -6.75
CA LEU A 330 -2.63 -17.01 -7.84
C LEU A 330 -2.07 -17.59 -9.16
N GLY A 331 -1.73 -18.88 -9.19
CA GLY A 331 -1.03 -19.49 -10.33
C GLY A 331 0.42 -19.00 -10.47
N MET A 332 0.97 -18.34 -9.45
CA MET A 332 2.38 -17.99 -9.41
C MET A 332 3.15 -19.25 -9.03
N GLY A 333 3.85 -19.83 -10.01
CA GLY A 333 4.72 -20.98 -9.79
C GLY A 333 5.93 -20.63 -8.92
N LYS A 334 7.03 -21.37 -9.06
CA LYS A 334 8.25 -21.10 -8.30
C LYS A 334 8.82 -19.73 -8.67
N LEU A 335 8.68 -18.77 -7.75
CA LEU A 335 9.19 -17.42 -7.91
C LEU A 335 10.68 -17.35 -7.57
N ASP A 336 11.38 -16.39 -8.19
CA ASP A 336 12.73 -16.00 -7.76
C ASP A 336 12.71 -15.55 -6.29
N PRO A 337 13.72 -15.88 -5.45
CA PRO A 337 13.72 -15.56 -4.03
C PRO A 337 13.56 -14.06 -3.72
N ASP A 338 14.14 -13.18 -4.52
CA ASP A 338 14.04 -11.73 -4.30
C ASP A 338 12.65 -11.22 -4.65
N VAL A 339 12.05 -11.75 -5.73
CA VAL A 339 10.66 -11.47 -6.10
C VAL A 339 9.70 -12.00 -5.05
N PHE A 340 9.89 -13.25 -4.60
CA PHE A 340 9.07 -13.87 -3.55
C PHE A 340 9.12 -13.06 -2.26
N LYS A 341 10.31 -12.58 -1.86
CA LYS A 341 10.46 -11.73 -0.68
C LYS A 341 9.73 -10.40 -0.81
N ALA A 342 9.81 -9.76 -1.98
CA ALA A 342 9.17 -8.47 -2.25
C ALA A 342 7.65 -8.55 -2.46
N LEU A 343 7.13 -9.72 -2.85
CA LEU A 343 5.72 -9.93 -3.14
C LEU A 343 4.84 -9.57 -1.93
N GLN A 344 3.74 -8.85 -2.15
CA GLN A 344 2.73 -8.59 -1.13
C GLN A 344 1.44 -9.28 -1.55
N ILE A 345 0.93 -10.13 -0.67
CA ILE A 345 -0.31 -10.85 -0.87
C ILE A 345 -1.16 -10.65 0.37
N PHE A 346 -2.45 -10.43 0.15
CA PHE A 346 -3.49 -10.54 1.15
C PHE A 346 -4.39 -11.73 0.83
N GLU A 347 -4.69 -12.50 1.86
CA GLU A 347 -5.77 -13.49 1.84
C GLU A 347 -7.05 -12.77 2.24
N VAL A 348 -8.13 -13.02 1.49
CA VAL A 348 -9.43 -12.42 1.76
C VAL A 348 -10.27 -13.46 2.46
N ILE A 349 -10.57 -13.17 3.72
CA ILE A 349 -11.44 -13.97 4.56
C ILE A 349 -12.87 -13.75 4.11
N ARG A 350 -13.64 -14.82 4.00
CA ARG A 350 -15.07 -14.78 3.71
C ARG A 350 -15.85 -14.80 5.03
N PRO A 351 -16.47 -13.69 5.47
CA PRO A 351 -17.22 -13.72 6.71
C PRO A 351 -18.48 -14.57 6.55
N ASN A 352 -18.75 -15.42 7.54
CA ASN A 352 -19.92 -16.28 7.55
C ASN A 352 -21.21 -15.48 7.78
N TRP A 353 -21.12 -14.32 8.45
CA TRP A 353 -22.25 -13.43 8.67
C TRP A 353 -22.71 -12.70 7.40
N ARG A 354 -21.82 -12.50 6.41
CA ARG A 354 -22.11 -11.64 5.25
C ARG A 354 -22.95 -12.38 4.21
N LEU A 355 -23.98 -11.71 3.70
CA LEU A 355 -24.78 -12.21 2.57
C LEU A 355 -23.96 -12.23 1.27
N ASP A 356 -24.16 -13.23 0.41
CA ASP A 356 -23.32 -13.43 -0.79
C ASP A 356 -23.54 -12.30 -1.82
N GLU A 357 -24.76 -11.76 -1.90
CA GLU A 357 -25.13 -10.60 -2.72
C GLU A 357 -24.33 -9.35 -2.31
N TYR A 358 -24.19 -9.09 -1.02
CA TYR A 358 -23.41 -7.95 -0.54
C TYR A 358 -21.90 -8.15 -0.86
N ALA A 359 -21.39 -9.37 -0.69
CA ALA A 359 -20.02 -9.69 -1.09
C ALA A 359 -19.80 -9.47 -2.60
N ALA A 360 -20.79 -9.79 -3.44
CA ALA A 360 -20.74 -9.56 -4.87
C ALA A 360 -20.66 -8.07 -5.23
N VAL A 361 -21.42 -7.20 -4.55
CA VAL A 361 -21.34 -5.74 -4.74
C VAL A 361 -19.94 -5.20 -4.44
N LEU A 362 -19.37 -5.59 -3.29
CA LEU A 362 -18.02 -5.17 -2.89
C LEU A 362 -16.96 -5.68 -3.87
N GLN A 363 -17.11 -6.92 -4.35
CA GLN A 363 -16.23 -7.50 -5.35
C GLN A 363 -16.31 -6.75 -6.67
N GLU A 364 -17.50 -6.46 -7.17
CA GLU A 364 -17.67 -5.75 -8.44
C GLU A 364 -17.09 -4.34 -8.38
N LEU A 365 -17.33 -3.61 -7.28
CA LEU A 365 -16.72 -2.29 -7.07
C LEU A 365 -15.19 -2.37 -7.09
N TRP A 366 -14.62 -3.42 -6.52
CA TRP A 366 -13.18 -3.64 -6.56
C TRP A 366 -12.68 -3.91 -8.00
N GLU A 367 -13.43 -4.70 -8.77
CA GLU A 367 -13.11 -4.99 -10.18
C GLU A 367 -13.22 -3.74 -11.06
N ILE A 368 -14.27 -2.94 -10.88
CA ILE A 368 -14.42 -1.63 -11.52
C ILE A 368 -13.22 -0.75 -11.17
N TYR A 369 -12.90 -0.60 -9.88
CA TYR A 369 -11.75 0.19 -9.44
C TYR A 369 -10.46 -0.31 -10.09
N ALA A 370 -10.18 -1.62 -10.04
CA ALA A 370 -8.99 -2.23 -10.62
C ALA A 370 -8.90 -1.96 -12.13
N SER A 371 -10.03 -1.98 -12.85
CA SER A 371 -10.08 -1.68 -14.28
C SER A 371 -9.73 -0.22 -14.63
N THR A 372 -9.91 0.71 -13.68
CA THR A 372 -9.56 2.13 -13.88
C THR A 372 -8.08 2.43 -13.69
N LEU A 373 -7.31 1.48 -13.15
CA LEU A 373 -5.92 1.72 -12.82
C LEU A 373 -5.03 1.66 -14.05
N THR A 374 -4.09 2.61 -14.12
CA THR A 374 -3.00 2.52 -15.10
C THR A 374 -2.12 1.30 -14.83
N ALA A 375 -1.44 0.77 -15.84
CA ALA A 375 -0.52 -0.36 -15.69
C ALA A 375 0.50 -0.14 -14.55
N LYS A 376 1.00 1.10 -14.39
CA LYS A 376 1.92 1.44 -13.30
C LYS A 376 1.27 1.37 -11.92
N GLN A 377 0.01 1.79 -11.78
CA GLN A 377 -0.73 1.69 -10.53
C GLN A 377 -1.09 0.24 -10.22
N ALA A 378 -1.54 -0.51 -11.23
CA ALA A 378 -1.84 -1.94 -11.12
C ALA A 378 -0.62 -2.75 -10.66
N GLN A 379 0.58 -2.44 -11.16
CA GLN A 379 1.84 -3.06 -10.70
C GLN A 379 2.17 -2.81 -9.22
N CYS A 380 1.61 -1.75 -8.62
CA CYS A 380 1.78 -1.44 -7.21
C CYS A 380 0.65 -2.00 -6.34
N MET A 381 -0.33 -2.70 -6.92
CA MET A 381 -1.40 -3.31 -6.14
C MET A 381 -0.90 -4.53 -5.38
N ILE A 382 -1.47 -4.71 -4.20
CA ILE A 382 -1.33 -5.93 -3.42
C ILE A 382 -2.23 -7.00 -4.02
N PHE A 383 -1.67 -8.19 -4.27
CA PHE A 383 -2.44 -9.33 -4.77
C PHE A 383 -3.42 -9.82 -3.71
N ARG A 384 -4.62 -10.22 -4.13
CA ARG A 384 -5.68 -10.69 -3.24
C ARG A 384 -6.08 -12.11 -3.62
N VAL A 385 -6.01 -13.03 -2.66
CA VAL A 385 -6.45 -14.42 -2.83
C VAL A 385 -7.81 -14.59 -2.19
N ARG A 386 -8.83 -14.90 -3.00
CA ARG A 386 -10.22 -15.13 -2.56
C ARG A 386 -10.59 -16.60 -2.46
N THR A 387 -9.75 -17.48 -2.99
CA THR A 387 -10.05 -18.91 -3.18
C THR A 387 -9.43 -19.81 -2.11
N SER A 388 -8.95 -19.24 -1.00
CA SER A 388 -8.28 -20.02 0.04
C SER A 388 -9.26 -20.82 0.91
N GLY A 389 -10.54 -20.43 0.91
CA GLY A 389 -11.58 -21.05 1.74
C GLY A 389 -11.60 -20.58 3.19
N HIS A 390 -10.74 -19.62 3.57
CA HIS A 390 -10.70 -19.05 4.92
C HIS A 390 -12.01 -18.29 5.21
N THR A 391 -12.66 -18.62 6.33
CA THR A 391 -13.89 -17.98 6.82
C THR A 391 -13.75 -17.44 8.24
N SER A 392 -14.54 -16.44 8.62
CA SER A 392 -14.59 -15.92 9.99
C SER A 392 -16.04 -15.71 10.47
N ASP A 393 -16.26 -15.91 11.77
CA ASP A 393 -17.49 -15.60 12.49
C ASP A 393 -17.40 -14.27 13.28
N ASP A 394 -16.37 -13.46 13.05
CA ASP A 394 -16.24 -12.16 13.71
C ASP A 394 -17.14 -11.12 13.00
N PRO A 395 -18.11 -10.51 13.71
CA PRO A 395 -18.96 -9.49 13.13
C PRO A 395 -18.22 -8.15 13.02
N PRO A 396 -18.62 -7.28 12.08
CA PRO A 396 -18.14 -5.90 12.02
C PRO A 396 -18.55 -5.12 13.27
N ALA A 397 -17.82 -4.05 13.56
CA ALA A 397 -18.11 -3.17 14.68
C ALA A 397 -19.39 -2.32 14.46
N ALA A 398 -19.72 -2.03 13.20
CA ALA A 398 -20.96 -1.35 12.83
C ALA A 398 -21.97 -2.37 12.28
N ALA A 399 -23.25 -2.19 12.59
CA ALA A 399 -24.31 -3.04 12.05
C ALA A 399 -24.50 -2.82 10.54
N PRO A 400 -24.55 -3.91 9.75
CA PRO A 400 -24.89 -3.82 8.34
C PRO A 400 -26.39 -3.56 8.14
N TYR A 401 -26.73 -3.07 6.95
CA TYR A 401 -28.10 -3.11 6.43
C TYR A 401 -28.62 -4.55 6.35
N ASN A 402 -29.93 -4.74 6.29
CA ASN A 402 -30.54 -6.07 6.29
C ASN A 402 -30.10 -6.95 5.11
N VAL A 403 -29.85 -6.35 3.93
CA VAL A 403 -29.25 -7.00 2.75
C VAL A 403 -27.80 -7.42 2.96
N GLY A 404 -27.15 -6.91 4.00
CA GLY A 404 -25.73 -7.12 4.26
C GLY A 404 -25.41 -8.39 5.04
N PHE A 405 -26.38 -9.02 5.71
CA PHE A 405 -26.11 -10.16 6.59
C PHE A 405 -27.08 -11.34 6.41
N LYS A 406 -26.61 -12.52 6.82
CA LYS A 406 -27.37 -13.78 6.84
C LYS A 406 -28.20 -13.86 8.12
N SER A 407 -29.51 -13.87 7.99
CA SER A 407 -30.43 -13.95 9.13
C SER A 407 -30.23 -15.20 9.98
N GLU A 408 -29.90 -16.34 9.35
CA GLU A 408 -29.68 -17.60 10.06
C GLU A 408 -28.45 -17.52 10.96
N TRP A 409 -27.38 -16.90 10.47
CA TRP A 409 -26.16 -16.66 11.25
C TRP A 409 -26.45 -15.72 12.42
N TYR A 410 -27.19 -14.64 12.18
CA TYR A 410 -27.58 -13.70 13.24
C TYR A 410 -28.36 -14.39 14.36
N GLU A 411 -29.39 -15.17 14.01
CA GLU A 411 -30.22 -15.89 15.00
C GLU A 411 -29.40 -16.86 15.85
N GLU A 412 -28.40 -17.53 15.27
CA GLU A 412 -27.52 -18.45 15.99
C GLU A 412 -26.54 -17.72 16.95
N PHE A 413 -26.06 -16.54 16.58
CA PHE A 413 -24.98 -15.84 17.30
C PHE A 413 -25.43 -14.68 18.20
N LYS A 414 -26.64 -14.13 18.03
CA LYS A 414 -27.11 -12.95 18.80
C LYS A 414 -27.12 -13.12 20.32
N GLU A 415 -27.26 -14.35 20.82
CA GLU A 415 -27.27 -14.65 22.25
C GLU A 415 -25.91 -15.09 22.81
N LYS A 416 -24.89 -15.31 21.96
CA LYS A 416 -23.56 -15.72 22.41
C LYS A 416 -22.88 -14.54 23.13
N GLU A 417 -22.29 -14.80 24.29
CA GLU A 417 -21.67 -13.78 25.16
C GLU A 417 -20.62 -12.92 24.43
N THR A 418 -19.90 -13.52 23.48
CA THR A 418 -18.88 -12.87 22.67
C THR A 418 -19.44 -11.91 21.62
N HIS A 419 -20.70 -12.09 21.20
CA HIS A 419 -21.29 -11.41 20.04
C HIS A 419 -22.46 -10.50 20.39
N CYS A 420 -23.19 -10.76 21.49
CA CYS A 420 -24.41 -10.04 21.84
C CYS A 420 -24.23 -8.52 21.98
N VAL A 421 -23.03 -8.05 22.33
CA VAL A 421 -22.69 -6.61 22.43
C VAL A 421 -22.68 -5.93 21.07
N TYR A 422 -22.25 -6.62 20.01
CA TYR A 422 -22.13 -6.09 18.64
C TYR A 422 -23.39 -6.24 17.81
N LEU A 423 -24.25 -7.20 18.17
CA LEU A 423 -25.40 -7.62 17.37
C LEU A 423 -26.72 -6.95 17.80
N GLY A 424 -26.69 -6.07 18.81
CA GLY A 424 -27.91 -5.51 19.42
C GLY A 424 -28.75 -4.63 18.48
N ASP A 425 -28.13 -4.02 17.46
CA ASP A 425 -28.78 -3.11 16.51
C ASP A 425 -28.96 -3.71 15.11
N TRP A 426 -28.45 -4.93 14.85
CA TRP A 426 -28.65 -5.63 13.58
C TRP A 426 -30.13 -5.92 13.33
N GLY A 427 -30.56 -5.84 12.08
CA GLY A 427 -31.98 -5.99 11.70
C GLY A 427 -32.77 -4.67 11.71
N ASN A 428 -32.26 -3.60 12.32
CA ASN A 428 -32.96 -2.33 12.44
C ASN A 428 -32.68 -1.34 11.29
N TYR A 429 -31.84 -1.71 10.32
CA TYR A 429 -31.42 -0.84 9.22
C TYR A 429 -32.05 -1.33 7.91
N GLU A 430 -33.08 -0.61 7.45
CA GLU A 430 -33.78 -0.88 6.19
C GLU A 430 -32.84 -0.84 4.98
N ASP A 431 -33.12 -1.66 3.98
CA ASP A 431 -32.25 -1.79 2.80
C ASP A 431 -32.19 -0.49 1.98
N PRO A 432 -30.99 -0.05 1.57
CA PRO A 432 -30.86 1.12 0.70
C PRO A 432 -31.61 0.93 -0.63
N PRO A 433 -32.12 2.01 -1.26
CA PRO A 433 -32.83 1.91 -2.53
C PRO A 433 -32.04 1.15 -3.61
N GLY A 434 -32.69 0.18 -4.26
CA GLY A 434 -32.07 -0.65 -5.30
C GLY A 434 -31.29 -1.86 -4.79
N PHE A 435 -31.31 -2.15 -3.48
CA PHE A 435 -30.74 -3.34 -2.89
C PHE A 435 -31.76 -4.12 -2.06
N GLY A 436 -31.56 -5.44 -1.93
CA GLY A 436 -32.34 -6.29 -1.04
C GLY A 436 -33.85 -6.21 -1.28
N ALA A 437 -34.62 -6.00 -0.22
CA ALA A 437 -36.07 -5.87 -0.28
C ALA A 437 -36.54 -4.55 -0.92
N SER A 438 -35.64 -3.57 -1.10
CA SER A 438 -35.92 -2.26 -1.70
C SER A 438 -35.71 -2.24 -3.22
N VAL A 439 -35.55 -3.39 -3.87
CA VAL A 439 -35.61 -3.49 -5.34
C VAL A 439 -37.08 -3.44 -5.73
N ASP A 440 -37.50 -2.33 -6.34
CA ASP A 440 -38.79 -2.25 -7.00
C ASP A 440 -38.84 -3.34 -8.07
N VAL A 441 -39.52 -4.45 -7.76
CA VAL A 441 -39.81 -5.47 -8.77
C VAL A 441 -40.63 -4.74 -9.83
N PRO A 442 -40.13 -4.58 -11.06
CA PRO A 442 -40.89 -3.92 -12.10
C PRO A 442 -42.23 -4.63 -12.15
N ASP A 443 -43.33 -3.90 -11.93
CA ASP A 443 -44.68 -4.45 -12.02
C ASP A 443 -44.70 -5.35 -13.24
N GLU A 444 -44.72 -6.68 -13.01
CA GLU A 444 -44.79 -7.63 -14.11
C GLU A 444 -45.91 -7.11 -14.98
N PRO A 445 -45.67 -6.83 -16.28
CA PRO A 445 -46.66 -6.21 -17.12
C PRO A 445 -47.91 -7.06 -16.98
N GLN A 446 -48.93 -6.53 -16.29
CA GLN A 446 -50.14 -7.28 -15.99
C GLN A 446 -50.57 -7.84 -17.32
N GLY A 447 -50.40 -9.17 -17.46
CA GLY A 447 -50.64 -9.85 -18.72
C GLY A 447 -51.99 -9.38 -19.23
N PRO A 448 -52.13 -9.10 -20.54
CA PRO A 448 -53.30 -8.46 -21.09
C PRO A 448 -54.52 -9.10 -20.44
N ASN A 449 -55.24 -8.32 -19.62
CA ASN A 449 -56.43 -8.80 -18.91
C ASN A 449 -57.20 -9.62 -19.93
N ASP A 450 -57.42 -10.91 -19.63
CA ASP A 450 -58.24 -11.82 -20.42
C ASP A 450 -59.64 -11.19 -20.52
N ALA A 451 -59.77 -10.28 -21.48
CA ALA A 451 -61.01 -9.67 -21.86
C ALA A 451 -61.80 -10.78 -22.51
N GLU A 452 -62.70 -11.36 -21.71
CA GLU A 452 -64.05 -11.72 -22.14
C GLU A 452 -64.10 -12.25 -23.58
N LEU A 453 -63.69 -13.51 -23.76
CA LEU A 453 -64.36 -14.37 -24.72
C LEU A 453 -65.76 -14.64 -24.15
N GLU A 454 -66.67 -13.66 -24.29
CA GLU A 454 -68.09 -13.93 -24.23
C GLU A 454 -68.45 -14.77 -25.45
N ASP A 455 -68.75 -16.05 -25.21
CA ASP A 455 -69.38 -16.95 -26.15
C ASP A 455 -70.72 -16.37 -26.63
N GLU A 456 -70.74 -15.71 -27.78
CA GLU A 456 -71.94 -15.55 -28.61
C GLU A 456 -72.37 -16.93 -29.15
N ASN A 457 -73.10 -17.69 -28.32
CA ASN A 457 -73.96 -18.76 -28.78
C ASN A 457 -75.38 -18.20 -28.99
N GLY A 458 -75.66 -17.80 -30.22
CA GLY A 458 -76.98 -17.39 -30.66
C GLY A 458 -77.17 -17.50 -32.17
N GLU A 459 -77.34 -18.73 -32.68
CA GLU A 459 -78.35 -19.10 -33.69
C GLU A 459 -78.43 -20.63 -33.91
#